data_AF-A0A931GZQ2-F1
#
_entry.id   AF-A0A931GZQ2-F1
#
_cell.length_a   1.000
_cell.length_b   1.000
_cell.length_c   1.000
_cell.angle_alpha   90.00
_cell.angle_beta   90.00
_cell.angle_gamma   90.00
#
_symmetry.space_group_name_H-M   'P 1'
#
loop_
_entity.id
_entity.type
_entity.pdbx_description
1 polymer ?
#
loop_
_entity_poly.entity_id
_entity_poly.type
_entity_poly.pdbx_seq_one_letter_code
_entity_poly.pdbx_strand_id
1 'polypeptide(L)'
;MGFFQKILGGGNKGGGKLQELLQTLTADLNLDQSQVAQMKTAFQAFRQQRKSIKDAGGDRQQIKQARVQMTQQMMSALNEQQKQTFTANAAKYDGILHGEQED
;
A
#
# COMPACT_ATOMS: atom_id res chain seq x y z
N MET A 1 -15.83 -3.97 0.68
CA MET A 1 -14.90 -4.73 -0.19
C MET A 1 -13.99 -3.73 -0.90
N GLY A 2 -13.00 -3.24 -0.17
CA GLY A 2 -12.31 -2.00 -0.54
C GLY A 2 -11.28 -2.24 -1.63
N PHE A 3 -11.43 -1.54 -2.76
CA PHE A 3 -10.37 -0.91 -3.54
C PHE A 3 -8.94 -1.50 -3.36
N PHE A 4 -8.29 -1.29 -2.22
CA PHE A 4 -6.99 -1.85 -1.86
C PHE A 4 -6.85 -3.39 -1.95
N GLN A 5 -7.91 -4.16 -1.68
CA GLN A 5 -7.92 -5.62 -1.80
C GLN A 5 -7.77 -6.07 -3.27
N LYS A 6 -8.30 -5.28 -4.21
CA LYS A 6 -8.12 -5.50 -5.65
C LYS A 6 -6.70 -5.09 -6.07
N ILE A 7 -6.19 -4.04 -5.43
CA ILE A 7 -5.02 -3.30 -5.89
C ILE A 7 -3.69 -3.80 -5.37
N LEU A 8 -3.74 -4.58 -4.29
CA LEU A 8 -2.54 -5.17 -3.75
C LEU A 8 -2.53 -6.68 -4.05
N GLY A 9 -3.59 -7.24 -4.64
CA GLY A 9 -3.88 -8.67 -4.74
C GLY A 9 -2.94 -9.53 -5.61
N GLY A 10 -2.06 -8.93 -6.40
CA GLY A 10 -1.17 -9.58 -7.36
C GLY A 10 0.20 -8.88 -7.39
N GLY A 11 1.23 -9.59 -7.83
CA GLY A 11 2.60 -9.04 -7.94
C GLY A 11 3.55 -9.47 -6.82
N ASN A 12 4.42 -10.43 -7.16
CA ASN A 12 5.41 -11.05 -6.29
C ASN A 12 6.77 -10.30 -6.25
N LYS A 13 6.84 -8.99 -6.55
CA LYS A 13 8.09 -8.20 -6.62
C LYS A 13 7.98 -6.91 -5.77
N GLY A 14 8.02 -7.05 -4.45
CA GLY A 14 7.54 -6.02 -3.50
C GLY A 14 8.58 -5.08 -2.87
N GLY A 15 9.79 -4.97 -3.43
CA GLY A 15 10.86 -4.12 -2.86
C GLY A 15 10.81 -2.67 -3.33
N GLY A 16 10.98 -2.44 -4.63
CA GLY A 16 11.01 -1.10 -5.23
C GLY A 16 9.64 -0.47 -5.39
N LYS A 17 8.62 -1.26 -5.70
CA LYS A 17 7.25 -0.77 -5.96
C LYS A 17 6.59 -0.06 -4.77
N LEU A 18 6.91 -0.48 -3.54
CA LEU A 18 6.40 0.21 -2.35
C LEU A 18 7.05 1.58 -2.15
N GLN A 19 8.32 1.71 -2.54
CA GLN A 19 9.03 2.99 -2.47
C GLN A 19 8.54 3.94 -3.56
N GLU A 20 8.29 3.42 -4.76
CA GLU A 20 7.70 4.14 -5.88
C GLU A 20 6.28 4.59 -5.55
N LEU A 21 5.45 3.70 -4.99
CA LEU A 21 4.13 4.05 -4.47
C LEU A 21 4.20 5.15 -3.41
N LEU A 22 5.13 5.05 -2.45
CA LEU A 22 5.30 6.09 -1.42
C LEU A 22 5.65 7.44 -2.07
N GLN A 23 6.54 7.46 -3.07
CA GLN A 23 6.88 8.68 -3.79
C GLN A 23 5.68 9.26 -4.53
N THR A 24 4.93 8.43 -5.25
CA THR A 24 3.71 8.87 -5.95
C THR A 24 2.66 9.38 -4.96
N LEU A 25 2.44 8.69 -3.84
CA LEU A 25 1.50 9.13 -2.80
C LEU A 25 1.93 10.45 -2.16
N THR A 26 3.23 10.61 -1.91
CA THR A 26 3.78 11.86 -1.35
C THR A 26 3.52 13.04 -2.29
N ALA A 27 3.74 12.84 -3.60
CA ALA A 27 3.50 13.87 -4.62
C ALA A 27 2.00 14.14 -4.84
N ASP A 28 1.20 13.10 -5.07
CA ASP A 28 -0.22 13.22 -5.44
C ASP A 28 -1.09 13.72 -4.27
N LEU A 29 -0.77 13.32 -3.03
CA LEU A 29 -1.52 13.70 -1.82
C LEU A 29 -0.89 14.86 -1.07
N ASN A 30 0.25 15.36 -1.56
CA ASN A 30 1.05 16.42 -0.94
C ASN A 30 1.29 16.14 0.55
N LEU A 31 1.79 14.94 0.84
CA LEU A 31 1.93 14.44 2.21
C LEU A 31 2.99 15.23 2.97
N ASP A 32 2.67 15.61 4.21
CA ASP A 32 3.67 16.19 5.09
C ASP A 32 4.68 15.13 5.60
N GLN A 33 5.78 15.58 6.21
CA GLN A 33 6.82 14.67 6.70
C GLN A 33 6.32 13.68 7.75
N SER A 34 5.32 14.04 8.56
CA SER A 34 4.70 13.17 9.56
C SER A 34 3.89 12.06 8.90
N GLN A 35 3.06 12.42 7.92
CA GLN A 35 2.28 11.49 7.11
C GLN A 35 3.18 10.53 6.33
N VAL A 36 4.27 11.03 5.72
CA VAL A 36 5.25 10.19 5.03
C VAL A 36 5.92 9.21 6.01
N ALA A 37 6.27 9.65 7.22
CA ALA A 37 6.85 8.76 8.24
C ALA A 37 5.86 7.67 8.70
N GLN A 38 4.58 8.02 8.87
CA GLN A 38 3.51 7.07 9.19
C GLN A 38 3.32 6.04 8.07
N MET A 39 3.31 6.48 6.82
CA MET A 39 3.22 5.57 5.66
C MET A 39 4.42 4.63 5.58
N LYS A 40 5.65 5.15 5.75
CA LYS A 40 6.87 4.31 5.80
C LYS A 40 6.77 3.25 6.89
N THR A 41 6.32 3.63 8.08
CA THR A 41 6.13 2.72 9.21
C THR A 41 5.10 1.62 8.86
N ALA A 42 3.96 1.99 8.28
CA ALA A 42 2.94 1.03 7.86
C ALA A 42 3.49 0.04 6.81
N PHE A 43 4.25 0.52 5.83
CA PHE A 43 4.88 -0.34 4.82
C PHE A 43 5.93 -1.29 5.40
N GLN A 44 6.75 -0.80 6.33
CA GLN A 44 7.75 -1.63 7.02
C GLN A 44 7.08 -2.72 7.86
N ALA A 45 6.06 -2.35 8.64
CA ALA A 45 5.27 -3.28 9.44
C ALA A 45 4.61 -4.35 8.55
N PHE A 46 4.01 -3.95 7.43
CA PHE A 46 3.44 -4.89 6.47
C PHE A 46 4.50 -5.83 5.88
N ARG A 47 5.68 -5.31 5.52
CA ARG A 47 6.77 -6.12 4.97
C ARG A 47 7.27 -7.15 6.00
N GLN A 48 7.41 -6.75 7.25
CA GLN A 48 7.76 -7.67 8.35
C GLN A 48 6.66 -8.70 8.60
N GLN A 49 5.40 -8.29 8.72
CA GLN A 49 4.26 -9.21 8.89
C GLN A 49 4.18 -10.19 7.72
N ARG A 50 4.27 -9.71 6.47
CA ARG A 50 4.26 -10.58 5.29
C ARG A 50 5.40 -11.57 5.30
N LYS A 51 6.61 -11.13 5.69
CA LYS A 51 7.77 -12.03 5.81
C LYS A 51 7.52 -13.08 6.89
N SER A 52 7.11 -12.66 8.09
CA SER A 52 6.79 -13.57 9.20
C SER A 52 5.70 -14.59 8.83
N ILE A 53 4.62 -14.15 8.18
CA ILE A 53 3.56 -15.03 7.67
C ILE A 53 4.13 -16.05 6.68
N LYS A 54 4.96 -15.62 5.71
CA LYS A 54 5.58 -16.53 4.75
C LYS A 54 6.53 -17.53 5.43
N ASP A 55 7.36 -17.05 6.36
CA ASP A 55 8.34 -17.86 7.07
C ASP A 55 7.64 -18.91 7.96
N ALA A 56 6.44 -18.60 8.47
CA ALA A 56 5.60 -19.52 9.22
C ALA A 56 4.76 -20.48 8.35
N GLY A 57 4.94 -20.48 7.03
CA GLY A 57 4.10 -21.27 6.10
C GLY A 57 2.67 -20.76 5.95
N GLY A 58 2.43 -19.52 6.39
CA GLY A 58 1.13 -18.88 6.46
C GLY A 58 0.54 -18.51 5.09
N ASP A 59 -0.78 -18.41 5.10
CA ASP A 59 -1.58 -18.48 3.88
C ASP A 59 -1.86 -17.11 3.25
N ARG A 60 -2.31 -17.10 1.99
CA ARG A 60 -2.62 -15.85 1.25
C ARG A 60 -3.65 -14.98 1.98
N GLN A 61 -4.53 -15.58 2.79
CA GLN A 61 -5.53 -14.88 3.59
C GLN A 61 -4.91 -14.01 4.70
N GLN A 62 -3.88 -14.51 5.39
CA GLN A 62 -3.19 -13.74 6.44
C GLN A 62 -2.45 -12.55 5.83
N ILE A 63 -1.83 -12.73 4.65
CA ILE A 63 -1.21 -11.64 3.90
C ILE A 63 -2.26 -10.59 3.50
N LYS A 64 -3.47 -11.01 3.10
CA LYS A 64 -4.57 -10.08 2.82
C LYS A 64 -4.98 -9.29 4.06
N GLN A 65 -5.07 -9.93 5.23
CA GLN A 65 -5.39 -9.23 6.48
C GLN A 65 -4.32 -8.20 6.87
N ALA A 66 -3.04 -8.58 6.81
CA ALA A 66 -1.91 -7.66 7.04
C ALA A 66 -1.95 -6.45 6.09
N ARG A 67 -2.40 -6.64 4.84
CA ARG A 67 -2.60 -5.54 3.88
C ARG A 67 -3.75 -4.61 4.24
N VAL A 68 -4.87 -5.17 4.71
CA VAL A 68 -6.01 -4.36 5.16
C VAL A 68 -5.60 -3.51 6.35
N GLN A 69 -4.81 -4.05 7.29
CA GLN A 69 -4.28 -3.29 8.42
C GLN A 69 -3.37 -2.14 7.96
N MET A 70 -2.40 -2.42 7.08
CA MET A 70 -1.54 -1.39 6.49
C MET A 70 -2.36 -0.28 5.82
N THR A 71 -3.36 -0.67 5.05
CA THR A 71 -4.28 0.24 4.35
C THR A 71 -5.03 1.14 5.33
N GLN A 72 -5.60 0.56 6.39
CA GLN A 72 -6.33 1.31 7.40
C GLN A 72 -5.42 2.31 8.12
N GLN A 73 -4.18 1.92 8.43
CA GLN A 73 -3.19 2.82 9.02
C GLN A 73 -2.87 4.00 8.09
N MET A 74 -2.62 3.75 6.80
CA MET A 74 -2.41 4.82 5.83
C MET A 74 -3.63 5.72 5.72
N MET A 75 -4.84 5.17 5.61
CA MET A 75 -6.06 5.96 5.52
C MET A 75 -6.32 6.78 6.79
N SER A 76 -5.94 6.30 7.97
CA SER A 76 -6.04 7.09 9.21
C SER A 76 -5.09 8.28 9.25
N ALA A 77 -3.96 8.21 8.55
CA ALA A 77 -3.00 9.29 8.43
C ALA A 77 -3.47 10.41 7.47
N LEU A 78 -4.41 10.11 6.58
CA LEU A 78 -4.90 11.04 5.56
C LEU A 78 -6.13 11.83 6.03
N ASN A 79 -6.21 13.09 5.61
CA ASN A 79 -7.42 13.89 5.73
C ASN A 79 -8.47 13.51 4.65
N GLU A 80 -9.68 14.06 4.72
CA GLU A 80 -10.76 13.71 3.78
C GLU A 80 -10.43 14.03 2.32
N GLN A 81 -9.82 15.18 2.06
CA GLN A 81 -9.43 15.58 0.70
C GLN A 81 -8.36 14.63 0.13
N GLN A 82 -7.37 14.25 0.94
CA GLN A 82 -6.36 13.28 0.56
C GLN A 82 -6.97 11.88 0.36
N LYS A 83 -7.95 11.46 1.17
CA LYS A 83 -8.68 10.20 0.95
C LYS A 83 -9.45 10.20 -0.37
N GLN A 84 -10.04 11.33 -0.74
CA GLN A 84 -10.73 11.49 -2.03
C GLN A 84 -9.74 11.40 -3.19
N THR A 85 -8.63 12.15 -3.17
CA THR A 85 -7.57 12.04 -4.20
C THR A 85 -6.99 10.64 -4.25
N PHE A 86 -6.83 10.00 -3.09
CA PHE A 86 -6.31 8.65 -3.00
C PHE A 86 -7.24 7.64 -3.70
N THR A 87 -8.55 7.74 -3.44
CA THR A 87 -9.59 6.94 -4.10
C THR A 87 -9.79 7.35 -5.56
N ALA A 88 -9.45 8.60 -5.88
CA ALA A 88 -9.25 9.20 -7.21
C ALA A 88 -8.26 8.42 -8.08
N ASN A 89 -7.01 8.42 -7.61
CA ASN A 89 -5.81 7.86 -8.27
C ASN A 89 -5.64 6.38 -7.99
N ALA A 90 -6.79 5.78 -7.81
CA ALA A 90 -7.03 4.48 -7.33
C ALA A 90 -6.29 3.42 -8.16
N ALA A 91 -6.69 3.32 -9.42
CA ALA A 91 -6.13 2.42 -10.41
C ALA A 91 -4.64 2.70 -10.69
N LYS A 92 -4.20 3.96 -10.58
CA LYS A 92 -2.78 4.33 -10.77
C LYS A 92 -1.90 3.67 -9.72
N TYR A 93 -2.29 3.71 -8.45
CA TYR A 93 -1.56 3.04 -7.38
C TYR A 93 -1.57 1.52 -7.51
N ASP A 94 -2.61 0.96 -8.14
CA ASP A 94 -2.69 -0.46 -8.51
C ASP A 94 -1.63 -0.85 -9.52
N GLY A 95 -1.60 -0.11 -10.63
CA GLY A 95 -0.67 -0.33 -11.72
C GLY A 95 0.78 -0.33 -11.24
N ILE A 96 1.14 0.58 -10.33
CA ILE A 96 2.49 0.64 -9.72
C ILE A 96 2.80 -0.68 -8.96
N LEU A 97 1.84 -1.21 -8.21
CA LEU A 97 2.05 -2.38 -7.36
C LEU A 97 2.01 -3.70 -8.13
N HIS A 98 1.14 -3.84 -9.12
CA HIS A 98 1.06 -5.06 -9.94
C HIS A 98 2.02 -5.03 -11.12
N GLY A 99 2.47 -3.85 -11.53
CA GLY A 99 3.39 -3.67 -12.64
C GLY A 99 2.69 -3.88 -13.96
N GLU A 100 1.56 -3.23 -14.16
CA GLU A 100 1.09 -2.94 -15.52
C GLU A 100 2.13 -1.97 -16.12
N GLN A 101 3.15 -2.55 -16.72
CA GLN A 101 3.73 -2.00 -17.94
C GLN A 101 2.61 -2.12 -18.98
N GLU A 102 2.19 -0.97 -19.50
CA GLU A 102 1.47 -0.89 -20.77
C GLU A 102 2.25 -1.72 -21.81
N ASP A 103 1.60 -2.72 -22.39
CA ASP A 103 1.89 -3.24 -23.73
C ASP A 103 0.84 -2.66 -24.68
#